data_AF-A0A3N4KN79-F1
#
_entry.id   AF-A0A3N4KN79-F1
#
_cell.length_a   1.000
_cell.length_b   1.000
_cell.length_c   1.000
_cell.angle_alpha   90.00
_cell.angle_beta   90.00
_cell.angle_gamma   90.00
#
_symmetry.space_group_name_H-M   'P 1'
#
loop_
_entity.id
_entity.type
_entity.pdbx_description
1 polymer ?
#
loop_
_entity_poly.entity_id
_entity_poly.type
_entity_poly.pdbx_seq_one_letter_code
_entity_poly.pdbx_strand_id
1 'polypeptide(L)' 'MPTLDWPPFSPNLNPIENIWSLLKDRLNTRRPRPRRREEIRTAILEEWDLITSEEITKYVDNMPERIQAVIDANGGHTHW' A
#
# COMPACT_ATOMS: atom_id res chain seq x y z
N MET A 1 -9.78 -7.67 19.96
CA MET A 1 -8.73 -6.70 19.61
C MET A 1 -9.37 -5.32 19.56
N PRO A 2 -8.76 -4.28 20.13
CA PRO A 2 -9.27 -2.91 19.97
C PRO A 2 -9.15 -2.47 18.51
N THR A 3 -10.12 -1.68 18.05
CA THR A 3 -10.09 -1.00 16.74
C THR A 3 -9.30 0.29 16.86
N LEU A 4 -8.53 0.64 15.83
CA LEU A 4 -7.88 1.95 15.74
C LEU A 4 -8.92 2.99 15.31
N ASP A 5 -8.99 4.13 16.01
CA ASP A 5 -9.82 5.26 15.60
C ASP A 5 -9.23 5.85 14.31
N TRP A 6 -9.98 5.75 13.21
CA TRP A 6 -9.52 6.16 11.88
C TRP A 6 -10.30 7.36 11.36
N PRO A 7 -9.63 8.45 10.91
CA PRO A 7 -10.32 9.59 10.35
C PRO A 7 -10.96 9.26 8.99
N PRO A 8 -12.15 9.82 8.69
CA PRO A 8 -12.79 9.63 7.40
C PRO A 8 -11.92 10.23 6.27
N PHE A 9 -12.05 9.69 5.05
CA PHE A 9 -11.37 10.17 3.84
C PHE A 9 -9.84 10.26 3.94
N SER A 10 -9.19 9.42 4.75
CA SER A 10 -7.74 9.41 4.93
C SER A 10 -7.06 8.17 4.35
N PRO A 11 -7.10 7.95 3.01
CA PRO A 11 -6.41 6.83 2.38
C PRO A 11 -4.89 6.95 2.53
N ASN A 12 -4.35 8.18 2.58
CA ASN A 12 -2.93 8.48 2.75
C ASN A 12 -2.35 7.90 4.05
N LEU A 13 -3.21 7.71 5.06
CA LEU A 13 -2.82 7.10 6.31
C LEU A 13 -2.81 5.57 6.23
N ASN A 14 -3.42 4.94 5.23
CA ASN A 14 -3.53 3.48 5.17
C ASN A 14 -2.30 2.85 4.47
N PRO A 15 -1.40 2.15 5.19
CA PRO A 15 -0.19 1.61 4.59
C PRO A 15 -0.44 0.61 3.47
N ILE A 16 -1.62 -0.03 3.45
CA ILE A 16 -1.98 -1.04 2.44
C ILE A 16 -2.07 -0.43 1.03
N GLU A 17 -2.35 0.86 0.90
CA GLU A 17 -2.38 1.53 -0.41
C GLU A 17 -1.01 1.49 -1.09
N ASN A 18 0.07 1.62 -0.31
CA ASN A 18 1.43 1.47 -0.84
C ASN A 18 1.70 0.03 -1.30
N ILE A 19 1.19 -0.96 -0.56
CA ILE A 19 1.31 -2.38 -0.91
C ILE A 19 0.56 -2.67 -2.21
N TRP A 20 -0.64 -2.09 -2.40
CA TRP A 20 -1.37 -2.20 -3.66
C TRP A 20 -0.63 -1.55 -4.83
N SER A 21 0.05 -0.43 -4.62
CA SER A 21 0.91 0.17 -5.64
C SER A 21 2.06 -0.77 -6.01
N LEU A 22 2.77 -1.30 -5.02
CA LEU A 22 3.88 -2.23 -5.22
C LEU A 22 3.46 -3.45 -6.06
N LEU A 23 2.31 -4.05 -5.74
CA LEU A 23 1.77 -5.19 -6.48
C LEU A 23 1.46 -4.84 -7.94
N LYS A 24 0.83 -3.68 -8.18
CA LYS A 24 0.55 -3.21 -9.55
C LYS A 24 1.85 -3.03 -10.34
N ASP A 25 2.86 -2.45 -9.73
CA ASP A 25 4.17 -2.24 -10.36
C ASP A 25 4.83 -3.58 -10.72
N ARG A 26 4.89 -4.51 -9.77
CA ARG A 26 5.42 -5.86 -10.00
C ARG A 26 4.68 -6.58 -11.13
N LEU A 27 3.35 -6.59 -11.12
CA LEU A 27 2.52 -7.18 -12.20
C LEU A 27 2.79 -6.54 -13.57
N ASN A 28 3.03 -5.24 -13.63
CA ASN A 28 3.35 -4.54 -14.88
C ASN A 28 4.75 -4.89 -15.41
N THR A 29 5.68 -5.21 -14.51
CA THR A 29 7.04 -5.64 -14.87
C THR A 29 7.16 -7.12 -15.25
N ARG A 30 6.20 -7.98 -14.87
CA ARG A 30 6.22 -9.41 -15.21
C ARG A 30 6.34 -9.66 -16.72
N ARG A 31 7.06 -10.73 -17.08
CA ARG A 31 7.26 -11.20 -18.47
C ARG A 31 7.06 -12.73 -18.53
N PRO A 32 6.11 -13.23 -19.34
CA PRO A 32 5.12 -12.48 -20.11
C PRO A 32 4.15 -11.73 -19.19
N ARG A 33 3.59 -10.62 -19.68
CA ARG A 33 2.57 -9.87 -18.93
C ARG A 33 1.27 -10.71 -18.91
N PRO A 34 0.67 -10.98 -17.74
CA PRO A 34 -0.59 -11.71 -17.67
C PRO A 34 -1.71 -10.91 -18.34
N ARG A 35 -2.55 -11.59 -19.15
CA ARG A 35 -3.62 -10.93 -19.92
C ARG A 35 -5.00 -11.49 -19.61
N ARG A 36 -5.07 -12.73 -19.15
CA ARG A 36 -6.34 -13.39 -18.78
C ARG A 36 -6.61 -13.21 -17.29
N ARG A 37 -7.88 -13.20 -16.92
CA ARG A 37 -8.31 -13.04 -15.51
C ARG A 37 -7.64 -14.05 -14.57
N GLU A 38 -7.57 -15.32 -14.96
CA GLU A 38 -6.95 -16.36 -14.13
C GLU A 38 -5.42 -16.21 -14.02
N GLU A 39 -4.76 -15.78 -15.10
CA GLU A 39 -3.32 -15.47 -15.09
C GLU A 39 -3.03 -14.29 -14.17
N ILE A 40 -3.86 -13.24 -14.23
CA ILE A 40 -3.73 -12.06 -13.35
C ILE A 40 -3.94 -12.46 -11.90
N ARG A 41 -4.96 -13.27 -11.60
CA ARG A 41 -5.23 -13.75 -10.24
C ARG A 41 -4.06 -14.55 -9.69
N THR A 42 -3.52 -15.47 -10.48
CA THR A 42 -2.36 -16.28 -10.10
C THR A 42 -1.14 -15.40 -9.87
N ALA A 43 -0.86 -14.48 -10.79
CA ALA A 43 0.27 -13.56 -10.66
C ALA A 43 0.16 -12.64 -9.44
N ILE A 44 -1.04 -12.19 -9.07
CA ILE A 44 -1.25 -11.40 -7.84
C ILE A 44 -0.84 -12.20 -6.61
N LEU A 45 -1.27 -13.47 -6.51
CA LEU A 45 -0.94 -14.33 -5.37
C LEU A 45 0.56 -14.62 -5.31
N GLU A 46 1.18 -14.94 -6.46
CA GLU A 46 2.62 -15.16 -6.53
C GLU A 46 3.42 -13.91 -6.14
N GLU A 47 3.04 -12.72 -6.62
CA GLU A 47 3.73 -11.48 -6.23
C GLU A 47 3.49 -11.13 -4.76
N TRP A 48 2.31 -11.41 -4.23
CA TRP A 48 1.96 -11.19 -2.83
C TRP A 48 2.86 -12.01 -1.91
N ASP A 49 3.04 -13.30 -2.22
CA ASP A 49 3.90 -14.21 -1.43
C ASP A 49 5.38 -13.82 -1.48
N LEU A 50 5.79 -13.04 -2.48
CA LEU A 50 7.14 -12.51 -2.63
C LEU A 50 7.34 -11.15 -1.96
N ILE A 51 6.32 -10.55 -1.36
CA ILE A 51 6.50 -9.30 -0.61
C ILE A 51 7.21 -9.62 0.69
N THR A 52 8.39 -9.02 0.87
CA THR A 52 9.18 -9.23 2.08
C THR A 52 8.69 -8.34 3.22
N SER A 53 8.96 -8.75 4.46
CA SER A 53 8.67 -7.91 5.63
C SER A 53 9.43 -6.58 5.57
N GLU A 54 10.64 -6.56 5.02
CA GLU A 54 11.44 -5.33 4.85
C GLU A 54 10.73 -4.31 3.94
N GLU A 55 10.15 -4.77 2.83
CA GLU A 55 9.36 -3.91 1.93
C GLU A 55 8.11 -3.37 2.62
N ILE A 56 7.45 -4.17 3.47
CA ILE A 56 6.29 -3.72 4.25
C ILE A 56 6.72 -2.69 5.28
N THR A 57 7.78 -2.98 6.05
CA THR A 57 8.32 -2.11 7.11
C THR A 57 8.64 -0.73 6.58
N LYS A 58 9.23 -0.61 5.37
CA LYS A 58 9.46 0.68 4.71
C LYS A 58 8.21 1.57 4.59
N TYR A 59 7.03 0.98 4.40
CA TYR A 59 5.77 1.72 4.27
C TYR A 59 5.07 1.98 5.61
N VAL A 60 5.40 1.20 6.65
CA VAL A 60 4.84 1.37 7.99
C VAL A 60 5.68 2.34 8.81
N ASP A 61 7.00 2.34 8.63
CA ASP A 61 7.92 3.16 9.41
C ASP A 61 7.69 4.66 9.23
N ASN A 62 7.17 5.09 8.08
CA ASN A 62 6.87 6.51 7.81
C ASN A 62 5.48 6.97 8.28
N MET A 63 4.72 6.09 8.96
CA MET A 63 3.39 6.41 9.47
C MET A 63 3.35 7.55 10.48
N PRO A 64 4.29 7.64 11.45
CA PRO A 64 4.34 8.79 12.36
C PRO A 64 4.46 10.12 11.62
N GLU A 65 5.30 10.19 10.58
CA GLU A 65 5.51 11.37 9.76
C GLU A 65 4.27 11.72 8.92
N ARG A 66 3.58 10.70 8.38
CA ARG A 66 2.30 10.89 7.67
C ARG A 66 1.23 11.48 8.58
N ILE A 67 1.11 10.93 9.79
CA ILE A 67 0.15 11.41 10.79
C ILE A 67 0.49 12.85 11.17
N GLN A 68 1.77 13.15 11.44
CA GLN A 68 2.20 14.51 11.76
C GLN A 68 1.90 15.48 10.62
N ALA A 69 2.14 15.09 9.36
CA ALA A 69 1.82 15.93 8.21
C ALA A 69 0.32 16.24 8.09
N VAL A 70 -0.57 15.29 8.44
CA VAL A 70 -2.02 15.53 8.48
C VAL A 70 -2.40 16.47 9.62
N ILE A 71 -1.75 16.35 10.79
CA ILE A 71 -1.93 17.26 11.92
C ILE A 71 -1.50 18.68 11.53
N ASP A 72 -0.34 18.83 10.92
CA ASP A 72 0.20 20.12 10.46
C ASP A 72 -0.66 20.75 9.37
N ALA A 73 -1.29 19.92 8.52
CA ALA A 73 -2.27 20.33 7.53
C ALA A 73 -3.67 20.57 8.11
N ASN A 74 -3.85 20.47 9.43
CA ASN A 74 -5.13 20.63 10.11
C ASN A 74 -6.23 19.70 9.56
N GLY A 75 -5.86 18.46 9.22
CA GLY A 75 -6.74 17.47 8.58
C GLY A 75 -6.84 17.58 7.05
N GLY A 76 -6.09 18.48 6.42
CA GLY A 76 -6.03 18.66 4.97
C GLY A 76 -5.20 17.59 4.24
N HIS A 77 -5.21 17.67 2.91
CA HIS A 77 -4.44 16.77 2.05
C HIS A 77 -2.93 16.92 2.24
N THR A 78 -2.23 15.79 2.22
CA THR A 78 -0.77 15.70 2.26
C THR A 78 -0.23 15.08 0.97
N HIS A 79 1.09 15.14 0.77
CA HIS A 79 1.76 14.60 -0.42
C HIS A 79 1.94 13.06 -0.40
N TRP A 80 1.52 12.42 0.68
CA TRP A 80 1.63 10.97 0.93
C TRP A 80 0.51 10.17 0.26
#